data_AF-A0A973PET0-F1
#
_entry.id   AF-A0A973PET0-F1
#
_cell.length_a   1.000
_cell.length_b   1.000
_cell.length_c   1.000
_cell.angle_alpha   90.00
_cell.angle_beta   90.00
_cell.angle_gamma   90.00
#
_symmetry.space_group_name_H-M   'P 1'
#
loop_
_entity.id
_entity.type
_entity.pdbx_description
1 polymer ?
#
loop_
_entity_poly.entity_id
_entity_poly.type
_entity_poly.pdbx_seq_one_letter_code
_entity_poly.pdbx_strand_id
1 'polypeptide(L)'
;PNASRAGVVAALDEALGAGTGDRWGDFLVRAREAWDRTRRPLLEEPLWPNWRVLAEREPYPAVPHKRLLRTRRAGTLAEVGAWELRDPRLVALLESHAVAYGLDPRDIPASAAVLPYMEHAFGVWYVRGGIRELARAVYERCVARKVEFLVGAEVAGVVEKDGRAAGVELADGSVTEADHVVAGVDPVRLHGLTGHRLDGDGAVPADRTARRSGRISVLLALRGPREAGAVHRTVVHAPDRTAELDFLSGRAAEPARPTVTVLRPDDPALRPDDEHESVVVTAAARTDVEGEAEGAGERLADLLVEAAEKAVPGLRERLLWREVRTPGHQEAESGAARGGIPAPALAAGDGRFLHPANTTALAGLYRVGGWSHPGGGLPHAGMSGALVAGLIVEGPEFRGSQ
;
A
#
# COMPACT_ATOMS: atom_id res chain seq x y z
N PRO A 1 -8.11 10.53 -15.68
CA PRO A 1 -7.86 9.08 -15.56
C PRO A 1 -6.97 8.59 -16.72
N ASN A 2 -6.05 7.66 -16.44
CA ASN A 2 -5.12 7.07 -17.41
C ASN A 2 -5.79 6.10 -18.41
N ALA A 3 -7.05 5.73 -18.20
CA ALA A 3 -7.86 4.95 -19.14
C ALA A 3 -9.34 5.33 -19.06
N SER A 4 -10.08 5.18 -20.16
CA SER A 4 -11.54 5.29 -20.17
C SER A 4 -12.19 3.93 -19.91
N ARG A 5 -13.39 3.90 -19.32
CA ARG A 5 -14.12 2.63 -19.09
C ARG A 5 -14.32 1.84 -20.37
N ALA A 6 -14.77 2.50 -21.44
CA ALA A 6 -14.96 1.87 -22.74
C ALA A 6 -13.64 1.33 -23.32
N GLY A 7 -12.53 2.06 -23.16
CA GLY A 7 -11.21 1.63 -23.59
C GLY A 7 -10.73 0.37 -22.86
N VAL A 8 -10.95 0.29 -21.54
CA VAL A 8 -10.61 -0.92 -20.76
C VAL A 8 -11.46 -2.11 -21.19
N VAL A 9 -12.76 -1.93 -21.37
CA VAL A 9 -13.66 -3.01 -21.84
C VAL A 9 -13.18 -3.54 -23.20
N ALA A 10 -12.93 -2.65 -24.17
CA ALA A 10 -12.46 -3.04 -25.48
C ALA A 10 -11.11 -3.75 -25.44
N ALA A 11 -10.15 -3.25 -24.65
CA ALA A 11 -8.83 -3.86 -24.50
C ALA A 11 -8.91 -5.26 -23.88
N LEU A 12 -9.82 -5.47 -22.91
CA LEU A 12 -10.03 -6.79 -22.32
C LEU A 12 -10.66 -7.75 -23.32
N ASP A 13 -11.67 -7.32 -24.06
CA ASP A 13 -12.29 -8.17 -25.09
C ASP A 13 -11.30 -8.54 -26.21
N GLU A 14 -10.46 -7.60 -26.62
CA GLU A 14 -9.39 -7.83 -27.60
C GLU A 14 -8.35 -8.83 -27.08
N ALA A 15 -7.88 -8.65 -25.84
CA ALA A 15 -6.79 -9.45 -25.29
C ALA A 15 -7.25 -10.84 -24.77
N LEU A 16 -8.47 -10.93 -24.23
CA LEU A 16 -8.95 -12.09 -23.48
C LEU A 16 -10.14 -12.78 -24.16
N GLY A 17 -10.74 -12.16 -25.17
CA GLY A 17 -11.90 -12.67 -25.90
C GLY A 17 -13.19 -11.97 -25.52
N ALA A 18 -14.16 -11.99 -26.44
CA ALA A 18 -15.43 -11.28 -26.30
C ALA A 18 -16.20 -11.60 -25.01
N GLY A 19 -16.78 -10.58 -24.39
CA GLY A 19 -17.55 -10.67 -23.15
C GLY A 19 -16.71 -10.74 -21.88
N THR A 20 -15.39 -10.56 -21.98
CA THR A 20 -14.52 -10.41 -20.79
C THR A 20 -14.54 -8.98 -20.29
N GLY A 21 -14.58 -8.00 -21.20
CA GLY A 21 -14.73 -6.58 -20.89
C GLY A 21 -16.04 -6.30 -20.17
N ASP A 22 -17.15 -6.85 -20.65
CA ASP A 22 -18.47 -6.70 -19.99
C ASP A 22 -18.47 -7.27 -18.57
N ARG A 23 -17.90 -8.46 -18.37
CA ARG A 23 -17.78 -9.08 -17.04
C ARG A 23 -16.96 -8.23 -16.07
N TRP A 24 -15.85 -7.67 -16.54
CA TRP A 24 -15.04 -6.72 -15.75
C TRP A 24 -15.81 -5.44 -15.45
N GLY A 25 -16.55 -4.92 -16.44
CA GLY A 25 -17.41 -3.75 -16.29
C GLY A 25 -18.49 -3.93 -15.24
N ASP A 26 -19.15 -5.09 -15.20
CA ASP A 26 -20.17 -5.44 -14.20
C ASP A 26 -19.56 -5.58 -12.81
N PHE A 27 -18.39 -6.20 -12.72
CA PHE A 27 -17.61 -6.28 -11.47
C PHE A 27 -17.29 -4.87 -10.94
N LEU A 28 -16.80 -3.96 -11.78
CA LEU A 28 -16.47 -2.59 -11.39
C LEU A 28 -17.68 -1.79 -10.89
N VAL A 29 -18.89 -2.05 -11.42
CA VAL A 29 -20.13 -1.44 -10.91
C VAL A 29 -20.42 -1.88 -9.47
N ARG A 30 -20.21 -3.16 -9.14
CA ARG A 30 -20.36 -3.64 -7.76
C ARG A 30 -19.25 -3.14 -6.83
N ALA A 31 -18.02 -3.08 -7.33
CA ALA A 31 -16.91 -2.51 -6.59
C ALA A 31 -17.13 -1.02 -6.27
N ARG A 32 -17.75 -0.26 -7.18
CA ARG A 32 -18.21 1.10 -6.92
C ARG A 32 -19.19 1.18 -5.75
N GLU A 33 -20.18 0.30 -5.67
CA GLU A 33 -21.11 0.31 -4.54
C GLU A 33 -20.42 0.03 -3.21
N ALA A 34 -19.41 -0.85 -3.21
CA ALA A 34 -18.59 -1.08 -2.03
C ALA A 34 -17.83 0.20 -1.63
N TRP A 35 -17.23 0.89 -2.60
CA TRP A 35 -16.58 2.19 -2.40
C TRP A 35 -17.54 3.26 -1.86
N ASP A 36 -18.72 3.42 -2.45
CA ASP A 36 -19.71 4.42 -2.01
C ASP A 36 -20.17 4.16 -0.56
N ARG A 37 -20.17 2.90 -0.11
CA ARG A 37 -20.49 2.50 1.27
C ARG A 37 -19.34 2.71 2.26
N THR A 38 -18.09 2.64 1.81
CA THR A 38 -16.92 2.69 2.69
C THR A 38 -16.17 4.01 2.68
N ARG A 39 -16.19 4.76 1.58
CA ARG A 39 -15.38 5.98 1.37
C ARG A 39 -15.38 6.92 2.57
N ARG A 40 -16.58 7.39 2.98
CA ARG A 40 -16.70 8.30 4.12
C ARG A 40 -16.26 7.66 5.44
N PRO A 41 -16.91 6.59 5.91
CA PRO A 41 -16.65 6.07 7.25
C PRO A 41 -15.27 5.40 7.41
N LEU A 42 -14.65 4.97 6.30
CA LEU A 42 -13.35 4.30 6.32
C LEU A 42 -12.18 5.22 5.98
N LEU A 43 -12.38 6.31 5.22
CA LEU A 43 -11.28 7.13 4.69
C LEU A 43 -11.37 8.61 5.05
N GLU A 44 -12.56 9.21 5.02
CA GLU A 44 -12.72 10.68 5.10
C GLU A 44 -13.09 11.18 6.49
N GLU A 45 -13.44 10.27 7.40
CA GLU A 45 -13.82 10.59 8.78
C GLU A 45 -12.83 9.95 9.77
N PRO A 46 -12.62 10.55 10.96
CA PRO A 46 -11.89 9.87 12.03
C PRO A 46 -12.52 8.52 12.36
N LEU A 47 -11.70 7.52 12.69
CA LEU A 47 -12.19 6.19 13.02
C LEU A 47 -13.20 6.25 14.18
N TRP A 48 -14.39 5.74 13.93
CA TRP A 48 -15.46 5.81 14.92
C TRP A 48 -15.21 4.89 16.12
N PRO A 49 -15.65 5.26 17.34
CA PRO A 49 -15.58 4.38 18.50
C PRO A 49 -16.29 3.04 18.30
N ASN A 50 -17.36 3.01 17.51
CA ASN A 50 -18.11 1.81 17.13
C ASN A 50 -17.60 1.18 15.81
N TRP A 51 -16.28 1.20 15.57
CA TRP A 51 -15.63 0.65 14.37
C TRP A 51 -16.03 -0.78 14.02
N ARG A 52 -16.53 -1.59 14.98
CA ARG A 52 -17.04 -2.95 14.74
C ARG A 52 -18.11 -3.01 13.63
N VAL A 53 -18.87 -1.94 13.43
CA VAL A 53 -19.82 -1.84 12.31
C VAL A 53 -19.11 -1.97 10.95
N LEU A 54 -17.89 -1.45 10.82
CA LEU A 54 -17.05 -1.60 9.63
C LEU A 54 -16.43 -3.00 9.55
N ALA A 55 -16.17 -3.65 10.69
CA ALA A 55 -15.52 -4.96 10.77
C ALA A 55 -16.46 -6.14 10.45
N GLU A 56 -17.73 -6.03 10.81
CA GLU A 56 -18.69 -7.15 10.72
C GLU A 56 -19.49 -7.16 9.41
N ARG A 57 -19.63 -6.00 8.75
CA ARG A 57 -20.45 -5.85 7.56
C ARG A 57 -19.62 -5.88 6.29
N GLU A 58 -19.87 -6.85 5.42
CA GLU A 58 -19.34 -6.88 4.06
C GLU A 58 -20.07 -5.85 3.17
N PRO A 59 -19.41 -4.73 2.78
CA PRO A 59 -20.02 -3.73 1.92
C PRO A 59 -20.10 -4.17 0.46
N TYR A 60 -19.33 -5.17 0.01
CA TYR A 60 -19.36 -5.62 -1.37
C TYR A 60 -20.66 -6.38 -1.69
N PRO A 61 -21.46 -5.93 -2.67
CA PRO A 61 -22.72 -6.57 -3.02
C PRO A 61 -22.50 -7.82 -3.89
N ALA A 62 -21.81 -8.83 -3.34
CA ALA A 62 -21.45 -10.04 -4.07
C ALA A 62 -22.68 -10.73 -4.69
N VAL A 63 -22.49 -11.26 -5.91
CA VAL A 63 -23.54 -11.98 -6.61
C VAL A 63 -23.91 -13.25 -5.83
N PRO A 64 -25.22 -13.50 -5.56
CA PRO A 64 -25.65 -14.72 -4.89
C PRO A 64 -25.28 -15.97 -5.70
N HIS A 65 -24.51 -16.87 -5.08
CA HIS A 65 -24.12 -18.15 -5.66
C HIS A 65 -24.92 -19.28 -5.03
N LYS A 66 -25.77 -19.95 -5.83
CA LYS A 66 -26.58 -21.08 -5.38
C LYS A 66 -25.78 -22.38 -5.49
N ARG A 67 -25.60 -23.08 -4.37
CA ARG A 67 -25.04 -24.43 -4.32
C ARG A 67 -25.99 -25.32 -3.54
N LEU A 68 -26.68 -26.23 -4.24
CA LEU A 68 -27.77 -27.05 -3.68
C LEU A 68 -28.87 -26.16 -3.06
N LEU A 69 -29.28 -26.43 -1.81
CA LEU A 69 -30.31 -25.70 -1.07
C LEU A 69 -29.79 -24.43 -0.36
N ARG A 70 -28.52 -24.06 -0.54
CA ARG A 70 -27.91 -22.90 0.13
C ARG A 70 -27.49 -21.83 -0.88
N THR A 71 -27.79 -20.58 -0.55
CA THR A 71 -27.28 -19.41 -1.27
C THR A 71 -26.11 -18.84 -0.46
N ARG A 72 -24.94 -18.74 -1.08
CA ARG A 72 -23.76 -18.10 -0.50
C ARG A 72 -23.44 -16.80 -1.24
N ARG A 73 -22.69 -15.93 -0.58
CA ARG A 73 -22.07 -14.74 -1.17
C ARG A 73 -20.56 -14.83 -0.97
N ALA A 74 -19.82 -14.23 -1.89
CA ALA A 74 -18.37 -14.20 -1.78
C ALA A 74 -18.00 -13.41 -0.51
N GLY A 75 -17.25 -14.04 0.38
CA GLY A 75 -16.69 -13.43 1.57
C GLY A 75 -15.25 -12.94 1.39
N THR A 76 -14.58 -13.41 0.34
CA THR A 76 -13.17 -13.06 0.06
C THR A 76 -12.98 -12.58 -1.38
N LEU A 77 -11.88 -11.85 -1.62
CA LEU A 77 -11.55 -11.37 -2.97
C LEU A 77 -11.37 -12.53 -3.97
N ALA A 78 -10.78 -13.65 -3.53
CA ALA A 78 -10.63 -14.85 -4.36
C ALA A 78 -11.99 -15.44 -4.76
N GLU A 79 -12.97 -15.48 -3.84
CA GLU A 79 -14.33 -15.93 -4.17
C GLU A 79 -15.02 -14.97 -5.16
N VAL A 80 -14.81 -13.66 -5.05
CA VAL A 80 -15.32 -12.67 -6.03
C VAL A 80 -14.77 -12.97 -7.42
N GLY A 81 -13.45 -13.11 -7.54
CA GLY A 81 -12.81 -13.43 -8.82
C GLY A 81 -13.33 -14.74 -9.42
N ALA A 82 -13.34 -15.81 -8.63
CA ALA A 82 -13.74 -17.13 -9.09
C ALA A 82 -15.22 -17.19 -9.55
N TRP A 83 -16.13 -16.53 -8.82
CA TRP A 83 -17.56 -16.68 -9.06
C TRP A 83 -18.13 -15.67 -10.07
N GLU A 84 -17.57 -14.45 -10.10
CA GLU A 84 -18.07 -13.36 -10.93
C GLU A 84 -17.30 -13.18 -12.24
N LEU A 85 -15.96 -13.28 -12.23
CA LEU A 85 -15.16 -13.04 -13.44
C LEU A 85 -15.09 -14.28 -14.33
N ARG A 86 -15.00 -15.48 -13.74
CA ARG A 86 -15.04 -16.78 -14.45
C ARG A 86 -14.04 -16.88 -15.62
N ASP A 87 -12.91 -16.19 -15.51
CA ASP A 87 -11.77 -16.28 -16.41
C ASP A 87 -10.50 -16.16 -15.56
N PRO A 88 -9.57 -17.14 -15.61
CA PRO A 88 -8.39 -17.14 -14.74
C PRO A 88 -7.49 -15.92 -14.95
N ARG A 89 -7.50 -15.30 -16.14
CA ARG A 89 -6.69 -14.11 -16.46
C ARG A 89 -7.30 -12.85 -15.86
N LEU A 90 -8.63 -12.72 -15.88
CA LEU A 90 -9.33 -11.65 -15.15
C LEU A 90 -9.19 -11.80 -13.63
N VAL A 91 -9.18 -13.05 -13.13
CA VAL A 91 -8.90 -13.32 -11.71
C VAL A 91 -7.48 -12.87 -11.35
N ALA A 92 -6.48 -13.23 -12.15
CA ALA A 92 -5.10 -12.78 -11.94
C ALA A 92 -4.99 -11.24 -11.98
N LEU A 93 -5.70 -10.58 -12.90
CA LEU A 93 -5.78 -9.12 -12.95
C LEU A 93 -6.35 -8.52 -11.66
N LEU A 94 -7.52 -8.99 -11.22
CA LEU A 94 -8.16 -8.56 -9.97
C LEU A 94 -7.21 -8.72 -8.77
N GLU A 95 -6.65 -9.91 -8.62
CA GLU A 95 -5.85 -10.28 -7.46
C GLU A 95 -4.51 -9.55 -7.41
N SER A 96 -3.96 -9.15 -8.56
CA SER A 96 -2.71 -8.38 -8.61
C SER A 96 -2.77 -7.06 -7.82
N HIS A 97 -3.96 -6.45 -7.69
CA HIS A 97 -4.14 -5.25 -6.87
C HIS A 97 -3.95 -5.53 -5.37
N ALA A 98 -4.34 -6.71 -4.89
CA ALA A 98 -4.12 -7.12 -3.51
C ALA A 98 -2.68 -7.62 -3.30
N VAL A 99 -2.17 -8.44 -4.22
CA VAL A 99 -0.80 -8.97 -4.18
C VAL A 99 0.24 -7.86 -4.20
N ALA A 100 -0.01 -6.72 -4.86
CA ALA A 100 0.88 -5.55 -4.82
C ALA A 100 1.10 -4.94 -3.42
N TYR A 101 0.18 -5.21 -2.47
CA TYR A 101 0.30 -4.88 -1.05
C TYR A 101 0.74 -6.08 -0.20
N GLY A 102 1.05 -7.22 -0.82
CA GLY A 102 1.38 -8.49 -0.16
C GLY A 102 0.19 -9.19 0.49
N LEU A 103 -1.03 -8.80 0.14
CA LEU A 103 -2.25 -9.40 0.67
C LEU A 103 -2.61 -10.70 -0.05
N ASP A 104 -2.93 -11.75 0.69
CA ASP A 104 -3.44 -13.01 0.13
C ASP A 104 -4.94 -12.87 -0.22
N PRO A 105 -5.35 -12.92 -1.51
CA PRO A 105 -6.74 -12.81 -1.92
C PRO A 105 -7.67 -13.87 -1.31
N ARG A 106 -7.11 -14.99 -0.84
CA ARG A 106 -7.85 -16.07 -0.17
C ARG A 106 -8.32 -15.67 1.23
N ASP A 107 -7.67 -14.69 1.84
CA ASP A 107 -7.89 -14.32 3.24
C ASP A 107 -8.48 -12.90 3.40
N ILE A 108 -8.32 -12.02 2.41
CA ILE A 108 -8.88 -10.66 2.50
C ILE A 108 -10.37 -10.61 2.13
N PRO A 109 -11.15 -9.70 2.73
CA PRO A 109 -12.58 -9.56 2.48
C PRO A 109 -12.91 -9.23 1.02
N ALA A 110 -14.14 -9.52 0.60
CA ALA A 110 -14.62 -9.20 -0.74
C ALA A 110 -14.62 -7.68 -1.00
N SER A 111 -14.72 -6.87 0.05
CA SER A 111 -14.55 -5.41 0.02
C SER A 111 -13.24 -4.96 -0.62
N ALA A 112 -12.18 -5.78 -0.66
CA ALA A 112 -10.94 -5.49 -1.38
C ALA A 112 -11.13 -5.28 -2.89
N ALA A 113 -12.30 -5.62 -3.44
CA ALA A 113 -12.71 -5.25 -4.80
C ALA A 113 -12.67 -3.73 -5.07
N VAL A 114 -12.66 -2.88 -4.03
CA VAL A 114 -12.49 -1.43 -4.19
C VAL A 114 -11.13 -1.04 -4.76
N LEU A 115 -10.08 -1.84 -4.57
CA LEU A 115 -8.72 -1.53 -5.01
C LEU A 115 -8.62 -1.30 -6.54
N PRO A 116 -9.06 -2.23 -7.41
CA PRO A 116 -9.10 -1.97 -8.85
C PRO A 116 -10.07 -0.85 -9.24
N TYR A 117 -11.18 -0.69 -8.51
CA TYR A 117 -12.14 0.38 -8.80
C TYR A 117 -11.53 1.77 -8.60
N MET A 118 -10.78 1.99 -7.51
CA MET A 118 -10.12 3.27 -7.25
C MET A 118 -9.14 3.63 -8.38
N GLU A 119 -8.32 2.67 -8.80
CA GLU A 119 -7.40 2.85 -9.92
C GLU A 119 -8.16 3.20 -11.22
N HIS A 120 -9.24 2.48 -11.51
CA HIS A 120 -10.03 2.70 -12.72
C HIS A 120 -10.76 4.05 -12.72
N ALA A 121 -11.35 4.44 -11.58
CA ALA A 121 -12.19 5.63 -11.47
C ALA A 121 -11.36 6.92 -11.38
N PHE A 122 -10.27 6.92 -10.62
CA PHE A 122 -9.48 8.12 -10.33
C PHE A 122 -8.18 8.18 -11.14
N GLY A 123 -7.74 7.05 -11.67
CA GLY A 123 -6.54 6.90 -12.48
C GLY A 123 -5.26 6.74 -11.68
N VAL A 124 -4.20 6.39 -12.41
CA VAL A 124 -2.81 6.38 -11.91
C VAL A 124 -2.07 7.57 -12.49
N TRP A 125 -1.30 8.24 -11.65
CA TRP A 125 -0.54 9.44 -12.00
C TRP A 125 0.94 9.22 -11.81
N TYR A 126 1.73 9.83 -12.70
CA TYR A 126 3.18 9.88 -12.60
C TYR A 126 3.63 11.32 -12.45
N VAL A 127 4.53 11.56 -11.50
CA VAL A 127 5.17 12.86 -11.29
C VAL A 127 6.44 12.91 -12.13
N ARG A 128 6.51 13.87 -13.06
CA ARG A 128 7.73 14.15 -13.84
C ARG A 128 8.90 14.43 -12.90
N GLY A 129 10.06 13.83 -13.16
CA GLY A 129 11.22 13.81 -12.26
C GLY A 129 11.14 12.76 -11.15
N GLY A 130 10.06 11.98 -11.09
CA GLY A 130 9.83 10.94 -10.09
C GLY A 130 9.20 11.44 -8.80
N ILE A 131 8.94 10.51 -7.88
CA ILE A 131 8.16 10.77 -6.66
C ILE A 131 8.83 11.77 -5.70
N ARG A 132 10.15 11.95 -5.80
CA ARG A 132 10.90 12.95 -5.02
C ARG A 132 10.40 14.37 -5.27
N GLU A 133 9.93 14.68 -6.47
CA GLU A 133 9.45 16.03 -6.79
C GLU A 133 8.14 16.36 -6.07
N LEU A 134 7.31 15.35 -5.76
CA LEU A 134 6.16 15.56 -4.86
C LEU A 134 6.61 15.89 -3.45
N ALA A 135 7.58 15.16 -2.91
CA ALA A 135 8.13 15.44 -1.58
C ALA A 135 8.79 16.84 -1.52
N ARG A 136 9.51 17.23 -2.58
CA ARG A 136 10.08 18.57 -2.72
C ARG A 136 9.00 19.65 -2.68
N ALA A 137 7.94 19.50 -3.48
CA ALA A 137 6.85 20.47 -3.54
C ALA A 137 6.15 20.63 -2.16
N VAL A 138 5.95 19.54 -1.43
CA VAL A 138 5.39 19.59 -0.06
C VAL A 138 6.36 20.29 0.89
N TYR A 139 7.66 19.94 0.85
CA TYR A 139 8.69 20.57 1.67
C TYR A 139 8.75 22.09 1.44
N GLU A 140 8.83 22.52 0.19
CA GLU A 140 8.85 23.95 -0.19
C GLU A 140 7.60 24.68 0.30
N ARG A 141 6.43 24.02 0.22
CA ARG A 141 5.18 24.60 0.74
C ARG A 141 5.21 24.75 2.27
N CYS A 142 5.73 23.76 2.99
CA CYS A 142 5.89 23.81 4.43
C CYS A 142 6.84 24.94 4.85
N VAL A 143 8.00 25.07 4.19
CA VAL A 143 8.95 26.17 4.43
C VAL A 143 8.29 27.53 4.17
N ALA A 144 7.53 27.68 3.07
CA ALA A 144 6.78 28.91 2.79
C ALA A 144 5.70 29.23 3.85
N ARG A 145 5.28 28.22 4.63
CA ARG A 145 4.37 28.35 5.78
C ARG A 145 5.10 28.43 7.12
N LYS A 146 6.42 28.63 7.10
CA LYS A 146 7.29 28.77 8.28
C LYS A 146 7.38 27.50 9.14
N VAL A 147 7.16 26.33 8.54
CA VAL A 147 7.46 25.06 9.21
C VAL A 147 8.97 24.90 9.26
N GLU A 148 9.49 24.60 10.45
CA GLU A 148 10.90 24.30 10.67
C GLU A 148 11.17 22.81 10.50
N PHE A 149 12.30 22.47 9.87
CA PHE A 149 12.74 21.10 9.68
C PHE A 149 14.07 20.89 10.39
N LEU A 150 14.08 20.04 11.40
CA LEU A 150 15.30 19.61 12.08
C LEU A 150 15.70 18.23 11.57
N VAL A 151 16.75 18.18 10.76
CA VAL A 151 17.31 16.93 10.21
C VAL A 151 18.48 16.45 11.05
N GLY A 152 18.75 15.14 11.04
CA GLY A 152 19.80 14.55 11.89
C GLY A 152 19.46 14.56 13.38
N ALA A 153 18.20 14.86 13.74
CA ALA A 153 17.70 14.87 15.11
C ALA A 153 16.78 13.67 15.36
N GLU A 154 17.38 12.54 15.72
CA GLU A 154 16.60 11.35 16.06
C GLU A 154 15.83 11.57 17.38
N VAL A 155 14.51 11.38 17.35
CA VAL A 155 13.67 11.36 18.55
C VAL A 155 13.88 10.04 19.28
N ALA A 156 14.24 10.12 20.57
CA ALA A 156 14.48 9.01 21.47
C ALA A 156 13.32 8.74 22.44
N GLY A 157 12.47 9.74 22.71
CA GLY A 157 11.31 9.57 23.59
C GLY A 157 10.24 10.65 23.41
N VAL A 158 9.01 10.33 23.82
CA VAL A 158 7.93 11.31 24.01
C VAL A 158 7.98 11.78 25.47
N VAL A 159 8.04 13.10 25.66
CA VAL A 159 8.04 13.69 27.00
C VAL A 159 6.60 13.83 27.47
N GLU A 160 6.33 13.40 28.70
CA GLU A 160 5.01 13.42 29.32
C GLU A 160 4.99 14.30 30.57
N LYS A 161 3.94 15.11 30.71
CA LYS A 161 3.70 15.96 31.88
C LYS A 161 2.21 15.97 32.19
N ASP A 162 1.84 15.78 33.45
CA ASP A 162 0.44 15.80 33.91
C ASP A 162 -0.49 14.86 33.10
N GLY A 163 0.02 13.69 32.67
CA GLY A 163 -0.74 12.69 31.93
C GLY A 163 -1.00 13.01 30.45
N ARG A 164 -0.25 13.95 29.86
CA ARG A 164 -0.31 14.31 28.44
C ARG A 164 1.09 14.40 27.82
N ALA A 165 1.17 14.27 26.51
CA ALA A 165 2.37 14.59 25.76
C ALA A 165 2.68 16.10 25.88
N ALA A 166 3.96 16.41 26.07
CA ALA A 166 4.49 17.76 26.32
C ALA A 166 5.73 18.09 25.46
N GLY A 167 6.15 17.19 24.58
CA GLY A 167 7.32 17.38 23.73
C GLY A 167 7.98 16.07 23.35
N VAL A 168 9.21 16.16 22.83
CA VAL A 168 10.05 15.03 22.48
C VAL A 168 11.47 15.21 23.03
N GLU A 169 12.08 14.10 23.43
CA GLU A 169 13.49 14.00 23.77
C GLU A 169 14.25 13.50 22.54
N LEU A 170 15.36 14.14 22.21
CA LEU A 170 16.24 13.78 21.11
C LEU A 170 17.36 12.85 21.60
N ALA A 171 18.01 12.13 20.69
CA ALA A 171 19.06 11.17 20.99
C ALA A 171 20.31 11.79 21.64
N ASP A 172 20.50 13.12 21.53
CA ASP A 172 21.55 13.86 22.22
C ASP A 172 21.17 14.28 23.66
N GLY A 173 19.97 13.91 24.11
CA GLY A 173 19.41 14.23 25.43
C GLY A 173 18.75 15.61 25.52
N SER A 174 18.72 16.39 24.43
CA SER A 174 17.99 17.65 24.40
C SER A 174 16.48 17.43 24.31
N VAL A 175 15.70 18.40 24.80
CA VAL A 175 14.24 18.34 24.81
C VAL A 175 13.66 19.47 23.97
N THR A 176 12.71 19.13 23.11
CA THR A 176 11.89 20.08 22.37
C THR A 176 10.47 20.02 22.92
N GLU A 177 10.03 21.09 23.59
CA GLU A 177 8.68 21.21 24.14
C GLU A 177 7.64 21.44 23.04
N ALA A 178 6.44 20.85 23.20
CA ALA A 178 5.33 21.03 22.29
C ALA A 178 3.97 20.78 22.97
N ASP A 179 2.94 21.55 22.60
CA ASP A 179 1.56 21.35 23.07
C ASP A 179 0.92 20.06 22.53
N HIS A 180 1.37 19.65 21.33
CA HIS A 180 0.91 18.49 20.59
C HIS A 180 2.11 17.76 19.95
N VAL A 181 2.08 16.44 20.00
CA VAL A 181 3.05 15.57 19.34
C VAL A 181 2.33 14.74 18.28
N VAL A 182 2.77 14.82 17.03
CA VAL A 182 2.21 14.04 15.91
C VAL A 182 3.26 13.05 15.43
N ALA A 183 3.04 11.77 15.70
CA ALA A 183 3.97 10.69 15.40
C ALA A 183 3.66 10.03 14.05
N GLY A 184 4.56 10.23 13.08
CA GLY A 184 4.52 9.59 11.76
C GLY A 184 5.39 8.35 11.64
N VAL A 185 5.43 7.51 12.69
CA VAL A 185 6.33 6.35 12.79
C VAL A 185 5.56 5.03 12.91
N ASP A 186 6.26 3.93 12.68
CA ASP A 186 5.72 2.58 12.88
C ASP A 186 5.23 2.34 14.33
N PRO A 187 4.18 1.55 14.57
CA PRO A 187 3.65 1.36 15.92
C PRO A 187 4.59 0.66 16.90
N VAL A 188 5.52 -0.18 16.43
CA VAL A 188 6.57 -0.77 17.29
C VAL A 188 7.53 0.34 17.74
N ARG A 189 7.96 1.21 16.83
CA ARG A 189 8.80 2.37 17.15
C ARG A 189 8.08 3.32 18.09
N LEU A 190 6.82 3.67 17.80
CA LEU A 190 6.02 4.55 18.64
C LEU A 190 5.88 4.02 20.07
N HIS A 191 5.62 2.71 20.22
CA HIS A 191 5.57 2.13 21.56
C HIS A 191 6.91 2.18 22.28
N GLY A 192 8.03 2.02 21.56
CA GLY A 192 9.37 2.20 22.14
C GLY A 192 9.59 3.62 22.67
N LEU A 193 9.07 4.64 21.96
CA LEU A 193 9.20 6.04 22.34
C LEU A 193 8.35 6.44 23.56
N THR A 194 7.28 5.70 23.88
CA THR A 194 6.38 6.02 25.01
C THR A 194 6.47 5.03 26.16
N GLY A 195 6.96 3.81 25.92
CA GLY A 195 7.10 2.76 26.94
C GLY A 195 5.79 2.13 27.41
N HIS A 196 4.63 2.51 26.88
CA HIS A 196 3.33 1.99 27.32
C HIS A 196 2.30 1.88 26.18
N ARG A 197 1.16 1.25 26.47
CA ARG A 197 0.10 1.02 25.47
C ARG A 197 -0.68 2.31 25.21
N LEU A 198 -0.78 2.67 23.93
CA LEU A 198 -1.46 3.89 23.46
C LEU A 198 -2.88 3.65 22.95
N ASP A 199 -3.27 2.40 22.72
CA ASP A 199 -4.64 2.04 22.32
C ASP A 199 -5.49 1.79 23.55
N GLY A 200 -6.67 2.41 23.63
CA GLY A 200 -7.65 2.15 24.68
C GLY A 200 -8.30 0.76 24.57
N ASP A 201 -9.10 0.39 25.57
CA ASP A 201 -9.82 -0.88 25.56
C ASP A 201 -10.88 -0.92 24.46
N GLY A 202 -10.86 -1.98 23.65
CA GLY A 202 -11.78 -2.15 22.53
C GLY A 202 -11.47 -1.28 21.30
N ALA A 203 -10.36 -0.54 21.30
CA ALA A 203 -9.84 0.12 20.09
C ALA A 203 -9.32 -0.90 19.07
N VAL A 204 -9.19 -0.49 17.81
CA VAL A 204 -8.43 -1.27 16.82
C VAL A 204 -6.97 -1.27 17.28
N PRO A 205 -6.40 -2.45 17.64
CA PRO A 205 -5.06 -2.50 18.21
C PRO A 205 -4.02 -2.19 17.13
N ALA A 206 -2.96 -1.51 17.51
CA ALA A 206 -1.75 -1.51 16.70
C ALA A 206 -1.19 -2.93 16.61
N ASP A 207 -1.17 -3.49 15.40
CA ASP A 207 -0.49 -4.75 15.16
C ASP A 207 1.02 -4.54 15.32
N ARG A 208 1.62 -5.18 16.31
CA ARG A 208 3.05 -5.05 16.64
C ARG A 208 3.84 -6.33 16.42
N THR A 209 3.17 -7.41 15.99
CA THR A 209 3.71 -8.77 16.04
C THR A 209 3.56 -9.53 14.74
N ALA A 210 2.71 -9.10 13.80
CA ALA A 210 2.54 -9.83 12.55
C ALA A 210 3.82 -9.81 11.69
N ARG A 211 4.11 -10.95 11.06
CA ARG A 211 4.98 -10.99 9.89
C ARG A 211 4.30 -10.17 8.81
N ARG A 212 4.87 -9.01 8.51
CA ARG A 212 4.27 -8.07 7.57
C ARG A 212 4.69 -8.38 6.14
N SER A 213 3.87 -7.89 5.23
CA SER A 213 4.25 -7.75 3.83
C SER A 213 5.27 -6.63 3.71
N GLY A 214 6.38 -6.93 3.04
CA GLY A 214 7.38 -5.97 2.60
C GLY A 214 7.34 -5.83 1.08
N ARG A 215 8.35 -5.16 0.55
CA ARG A 215 8.54 -5.01 -0.89
C ARG A 215 10.00 -5.11 -1.22
N ILE A 216 10.27 -5.72 -2.35
CA ILE A 216 11.58 -5.69 -2.99
C ILE A 216 11.47 -4.88 -4.27
N SER A 217 12.45 -4.02 -4.53
CA SER A 217 12.57 -3.29 -5.79
C SER A 217 13.97 -3.45 -6.37
N VAL A 218 14.04 -3.57 -7.69
CA VAL A 218 15.29 -3.56 -8.45
C VAL A 218 15.26 -2.34 -9.35
N LEU A 219 16.19 -1.42 -9.11
CA LEU A 219 16.41 -0.23 -9.91
C LEU A 219 17.41 -0.59 -11.00
N LEU A 220 17.05 -0.41 -12.26
CA LEU A 220 17.84 -0.83 -13.42
C LEU A 220 18.21 0.37 -14.28
N ALA A 221 19.50 0.48 -14.61
CA ALA A 221 19.99 1.35 -15.67
C ALA A 221 20.34 0.50 -16.90
N LEU A 222 19.72 0.81 -18.03
CA LEU A 222 19.85 0.07 -19.27
C LEU A 222 20.53 0.91 -20.36
N ARG A 223 21.35 0.25 -21.19
CA ARG A 223 21.88 0.78 -22.44
C ARG A 223 20.81 0.70 -23.54
N GLY A 224 20.82 1.68 -24.43
CA GLY A 224 19.94 1.79 -25.57
C GLY A 224 18.60 2.45 -25.21
N PRO A 225 17.93 3.05 -26.19
CA PRO A 225 16.71 3.80 -25.98
C PRO A 225 15.55 2.92 -25.53
N ARG A 226 14.61 3.54 -24.83
CA ARG A 226 13.26 3.00 -24.62
C ARG A 226 12.55 2.85 -25.96
N GLU A 227 11.91 1.72 -26.20
CA GLU A 227 11.19 1.46 -27.45
C GLU A 227 10.04 2.45 -27.67
N ALA A 228 9.83 2.84 -28.93
CA ALA A 228 8.67 3.64 -29.31
C ALA A 228 7.37 2.88 -28.98
N GLY A 229 6.45 3.53 -28.27
CA GLY A 229 5.18 2.91 -27.87
C GLY A 229 5.26 1.96 -26.68
N ALA A 230 6.42 1.79 -26.04
CA ALA A 230 6.49 1.10 -24.75
C ALA A 230 5.46 1.72 -23.77
N VAL A 231 4.83 0.88 -22.94
CA VAL A 231 3.89 1.35 -21.92
C VAL A 231 4.64 1.82 -20.68
N HIS A 232 4.05 2.74 -19.92
CA HIS A 232 4.67 3.26 -18.69
C HIS A 232 4.76 2.20 -17.59
N ARG A 233 3.72 1.37 -17.44
CA ARG A 233 3.60 0.35 -16.39
C ARG A 233 3.10 -0.95 -16.99
N THR A 234 3.82 -2.03 -16.71
CA THR A 234 3.42 -3.40 -17.05
C THR A 234 3.37 -4.23 -15.78
N VAL A 235 2.33 -5.04 -15.61
CA VAL A 235 2.28 -6.09 -14.59
C VAL A 235 2.53 -7.42 -15.29
N VAL A 236 3.58 -8.12 -14.88
CA VAL A 236 3.88 -9.47 -15.35
C VAL A 236 3.46 -10.44 -14.26
N HIS A 237 2.38 -11.18 -14.50
CA HIS A 237 1.82 -12.12 -13.54
C HIS A 237 2.73 -13.34 -13.32
N ALA A 238 2.79 -13.81 -12.07
CA ALA A 238 3.47 -15.05 -11.71
C ALA A 238 2.97 -16.23 -12.55
N PRO A 239 3.84 -17.15 -12.97
CA PRO A 239 3.43 -18.35 -13.69
C PRO A 239 2.68 -19.34 -12.79
N ASP A 240 2.95 -19.32 -11.48
CA ASP A 240 2.27 -20.15 -10.48
C ASP A 240 1.73 -19.27 -9.34
N ARG A 241 0.42 -19.00 -9.43
CA ARG A 241 -0.33 -18.24 -8.43
C ARG A 241 -0.26 -18.87 -7.04
N THR A 242 -0.34 -20.19 -6.94
CA THR A 242 -0.39 -20.87 -5.63
C THR A 242 0.96 -20.76 -4.95
N ALA A 243 2.05 -21.02 -5.69
CA ALA A 243 3.40 -20.90 -5.16
C ALA A 243 3.72 -19.46 -4.70
N GLU A 244 3.29 -18.44 -5.47
CA GLU A 244 3.43 -17.03 -5.05
C GLU A 244 2.71 -16.74 -3.73
N LEU A 245 1.43 -17.10 -3.64
CA LEU A 245 0.64 -16.80 -2.45
C LEU A 245 1.07 -17.62 -1.22
N ASP A 246 1.53 -18.85 -1.42
CA ASP A 246 2.05 -19.69 -0.35
C ASP A 246 3.40 -19.15 0.16
N PHE A 247 4.26 -18.63 -0.73
CA PHE A 247 5.45 -17.89 -0.32
C PHE A 247 5.07 -16.65 0.49
N LEU A 248 4.21 -15.77 -0.03
CA LEU A 248 3.85 -14.51 0.65
C LEU A 248 3.18 -14.71 2.01
N SER A 249 2.39 -15.78 2.16
CA SER A 249 1.74 -16.13 3.43
C SER A 249 2.64 -16.91 4.40
N GLY A 250 3.88 -17.22 4.01
CA GLY A 250 4.82 -17.99 4.83
C GLY A 250 4.52 -19.49 4.93
N ARG A 251 3.64 -20.01 4.05
CA ARG A 251 3.38 -21.46 3.90
C ARG A 251 4.48 -22.18 3.13
N ALA A 252 5.21 -21.46 2.28
CA ALA A 252 6.40 -21.93 1.59
C ALA A 252 7.61 -21.06 1.96
N ALA A 253 8.77 -21.70 2.13
CA ALA A 253 10.03 -21.00 2.42
C ALA A 253 10.65 -20.43 1.15
N GLU A 254 10.75 -21.23 0.09
CA GLU A 254 11.42 -20.83 -1.15
C GLU A 254 10.53 -19.87 -1.98
N PRO A 255 11.10 -18.76 -2.49
CA PRO A 255 10.37 -17.87 -3.39
C PRO A 255 10.15 -18.52 -4.75
N ALA A 256 8.92 -18.43 -5.25
CA ALA A 256 8.62 -18.65 -6.67
C ALA A 256 8.83 -17.35 -7.47
N ARG A 257 8.90 -17.46 -8.81
CA ARG A 257 8.89 -16.27 -9.69
C ARG A 257 7.63 -15.44 -9.41
N PRO A 258 7.76 -14.21 -8.87
CA PRO A 258 6.61 -13.46 -8.41
C PRO A 258 5.93 -12.69 -9.54
N THR A 259 4.75 -12.17 -9.25
CA THR A 259 4.11 -11.12 -10.01
C THR A 259 4.91 -9.83 -9.81
N VAL A 260 5.38 -9.23 -10.91
CA VAL A 260 6.19 -8.00 -10.88
C VAL A 260 5.49 -6.84 -11.55
N THR A 261 5.63 -5.66 -10.97
CA THR A 261 5.32 -4.39 -11.65
C THR A 261 6.61 -3.83 -12.23
N VAL A 262 6.61 -3.56 -13.53
CA VAL A 262 7.72 -2.96 -14.28
C VAL A 262 7.31 -1.55 -14.68
N LEU A 263 8.04 -0.56 -14.20
CA LEU A 263 7.87 0.86 -14.54
C LEU A 263 8.96 1.29 -15.52
N ARG A 264 8.53 1.82 -16.68
CA ARG A 264 9.37 2.33 -17.77
C ARG A 264 8.94 3.78 -18.10
N PRO A 265 9.15 4.74 -17.20
CA PRO A 265 8.74 6.12 -17.41
C PRO A 265 9.42 6.72 -18.65
N ASP A 266 8.63 7.40 -19.48
CA ASP A 266 9.18 8.19 -20.59
C ASP A 266 9.55 9.60 -20.09
N ASP A 267 10.56 9.63 -19.22
CA ASP A 267 11.01 10.84 -18.55
C ASP A 267 12.52 11.07 -18.76
N PRO A 268 12.90 12.07 -19.58
CA PRO A 268 14.30 12.45 -19.77
C PRO A 268 15.03 12.81 -18.47
N ALA A 269 14.31 13.25 -17.42
CA ALA A 269 14.92 13.59 -16.14
C ALA A 269 15.49 12.37 -15.37
N LEU A 270 15.14 11.15 -15.80
CA LEU A 270 15.57 9.90 -15.15
C LEU A 270 16.70 9.18 -15.91
N ARG A 271 17.21 9.76 -17.00
CA ARG A 271 18.29 9.18 -17.81
C ARG A 271 19.33 10.25 -18.17
N PRO A 272 20.60 9.85 -18.37
CA PRO A 272 21.65 10.79 -18.76
C PRO A 272 21.47 11.36 -20.18
N ASP A 273 20.95 10.56 -21.11
CA ASP A 273 20.70 10.91 -22.51
C ASP A 273 19.66 9.94 -23.12
N ASP A 274 19.35 10.09 -24.41
CA ASP A 274 18.37 9.25 -25.12
C ASP A 274 18.86 7.83 -25.45
N GLU A 275 20.14 7.53 -25.25
CA GLU A 275 20.74 6.20 -25.44
C GLU A 275 20.67 5.34 -24.16
N HIS A 276 19.90 5.77 -23.17
CA HIS A 276 19.74 5.07 -21.90
C HIS A 276 18.27 4.96 -21.48
N GLU A 277 17.96 3.98 -20.64
CA GLU A 277 16.62 3.79 -20.09
C GLU A 277 16.71 3.44 -18.59
N SER A 278 15.88 4.09 -17.79
CA SER A 278 15.67 3.74 -16.38
C SER A 278 14.45 2.82 -16.24
N VAL A 279 14.59 1.71 -15.55
CA VAL A 279 13.49 0.78 -15.25
C VAL A 279 13.44 0.47 -13.76
N VAL A 280 12.25 0.42 -13.18
CA VAL A 280 12.03 -0.04 -11.80
C VAL A 280 11.17 -1.29 -11.84
N VAL A 281 11.68 -2.38 -11.25
CA VAL A 281 10.95 -3.64 -11.10
C VAL A 281 10.62 -3.83 -9.63
N THR A 282 9.35 -4.09 -9.31
CA THR A 282 8.88 -4.18 -7.92
C THR A 282 7.98 -5.39 -7.72
N ALA A 283 8.13 -6.08 -6.59
CA ALA A 283 7.24 -7.15 -6.15
C ALA A 283 6.97 -7.06 -4.64
N ALA A 284 5.85 -7.62 -4.20
CA ALA A 284 5.66 -7.91 -2.78
C ALA A 284 6.66 -8.97 -2.32
N ALA A 285 7.09 -8.85 -1.07
CA ALA A 285 8.02 -9.77 -0.43
C ALA A 285 7.61 -9.99 1.02
N ARG A 286 8.17 -10.99 1.68
CA ARG A 286 8.07 -11.12 3.13
C ARG A 286 9.14 -10.26 3.80
N THR A 287 8.82 -9.69 4.96
CA THR A 287 9.77 -8.84 5.71
C THR A 287 10.94 -9.60 6.33
N ASP A 288 10.87 -10.93 6.38
CA ASP A 288 11.91 -11.80 6.95
C ASP A 288 12.78 -12.47 5.88
N VAL A 289 12.60 -12.14 4.60
CA VAL A 289 13.31 -12.77 3.48
C VAL A 289 14.83 -12.79 3.66
N GLU A 290 15.41 -11.71 4.19
CA GLU A 290 16.87 -11.60 4.40
C GLU A 290 17.38 -12.39 5.61
N GLY A 291 16.50 -12.71 6.57
CA GLY A 291 16.84 -13.49 7.76
C GLY A 291 16.81 -15.00 7.53
N GLU A 292 16.29 -15.46 6.39
CA GLU A 292 16.17 -16.90 6.08
C GLU A 292 17.49 -17.51 5.61
N ALA A 293 18.24 -16.79 4.77
CA ALA A 293 19.53 -17.21 4.27
C ALA A 293 20.31 -16.03 3.68
N GLU A 294 21.64 -16.10 3.77
CA GLU A 294 22.53 -15.13 3.10
C GLU A 294 22.21 -15.05 1.60
N GLY A 295 22.11 -13.83 1.06
CA GLY A 295 21.80 -13.58 -0.35
C GLY A 295 20.36 -13.85 -0.79
N ALA A 296 19.42 -14.13 0.12
CA ALA A 296 18.01 -14.38 -0.25
C ALA A 296 17.36 -13.19 -0.98
N GLY A 297 17.67 -11.95 -0.57
CA GLY A 297 17.21 -10.74 -1.26
C GLY A 297 17.71 -10.66 -2.70
N GLU A 298 19.00 -10.96 -2.94
CA GLU A 298 19.58 -10.98 -4.29
C GLU A 298 18.98 -12.10 -5.16
N ARG A 299 18.77 -13.30 -4.61
CA ARG A 299 18.09 -14.39 -5.33
C ARG A 299 16.67 -14.00 -5.73
N LEU A 300 15.92 -13.34 -4.85
CA LEU A 300 14.59 -12.84 -5.17
C LEU A 300 14.68 -11.73 -6.25
N ALA A 301 15.66 -10.82 -6.16
CA ALA A 301 15.88 -9.81 -7.18
C ALA A 301 16.18 -10.41 -8.57
N ASP A 302 16.94 -11.50 -8.64
CA ASP A 302 17.19 -12.23 -9.89
C ASP A 302 15.89 -12.77 -10.51
N LEU A 303 14.98 -13.31 -9.67
CA LEU A 303 13.65 -13.75 -10.12
C LEU A 303 12.78 -12.59 -10.63
N LEU A 304 12.89 -11.40 -10.00
CA LEU A 304 12.21 -10.19 -10.46
C LEU A 304 12.70 -9.77 -11.84
N VAL A 305 14.03 -9.75 -12.04
CA VAL A 305 14.65 -9.39 -13.31
C VAL A 305 14.26 -10.38 -14.40
N GLU A 306 14.26 -11.68 -14.11
CA GLU A 306 13.79 -12.71 -15.04
C GLU A 306 12.32 -12.51 -15.43
N ALA A 307 11.44 -12.22 -14.48
CA ALA A 307 10.04 -11.93 -14.79
C ALA A 307 9.89 -10.66 -15.65
N ALA A 308 10.71 -9.63 -15.40
CA ALA A 308 10.67 -8.35 -16.11
C ALA A 308 11.11 -8.43 -17.58
N GLU A 309 11.83 -9.46 -18.00
CA GLU A 309 12.22 -9.67 -19.41
C GLU A 309 11.02 -9.74 -20.36
N LYS A 310 9.85 -10.18 -19.87
CA LYS A 310 8.61 -10.17 -20.65
C LYS A 310 8.11 -8.76 -20.98
N ALA A 311 8.51 -7.76 -20.21
CA ALA A 311 8.10 -6.36 -20.37
C ALA A 311 9.21 -5.45 -20.94
N VAL A 312 10.46 -5.93 -20.90
CA VAL A 312 11.64 -5.21 -21.38
C VAL A 312 12.46 -6.15 -22.29
N PRO A 313 12.29 -6.06 -23.61
CA PRO A 313 13.09 -6.80 -24.57
C PRO A 313 14.59 -6.58 -24.37
N GLY A 314 15.34 -7.68 -24.31
CA GLY A 314 16.80 -7.66 -24.16
C GLY A 314 17.29 -7.07 -22.83
N LEU A 315 16.50 -7.16 -21.76
CA LEU A 315 16.81 -6.54 -20.47
C LEU A 315 18.23 -6.86 -19.99
N ARG A 316 18.60 -8.15 -19.94
CA ARG A 316 19.90 -8.59 -19.42
C ARG A 316 21.06 -8.11 -20.28
N GLU A 317 20.91 -8.14 -21.60
CA GLU A 317 21.94 -7.68 -22.54
C GLU A 317 22.16 -6.17 -22.47
N ARG A 318 21.12 -5.43 -22.09
CA ARG A 318 21.15 -3.97 -21.94
C ARG A 318 21.58 -3.51 -20.54
N LEU A 319 21.60 -4.39 -19.54
CA LEU A 319 21.84 -4.00 -18.14
C LEU A 319 23.25 -3.42 -17.95
N LEU A 320 23.32 -2.16 -17.52
CA LEU A 320 24.57 -1.50 -17.15
C LEU A 320 24.81 -1.55 -15.64
N TRP A 321 23.74 -1.35 -14.86
CA TRP A 321 23.80 -1.27 -13.42
C TRP A 321 22.46 -1.64 -12.80
N ARG A 322 22.50 -2.27 -11.63
CA ARG A 322 21.31 -2.56 -10.81
C ARG A 322 21.55 -2.18 -9.35
N GLU A 323 20.50 -1.72 -8.69
CA GLU A 323 20.43 -1.57 -7.23
C GLU A 323 19.24 -2.35 -6.69
N VAL A 324 19.49 -3.20 -5.68
CA VAL A 324 18.47 -4.00 -5.02
C VAL A 324 18.07 -3.34 -3.71
N ARG A 325 16.76 -3.15 -3.54
CA ARG A 325 16.13 -2.47 -2.41
C ARG A 325 15.22 -3.47 -1.70
N THR A 326 15.62 -3.91 -0.52
CA THR A 326 14.96 -4.99 0.25
C THR A 326 14.16 -4.42 1.44
N PRO A 327 13.34 -5.23 2.12
CA PRO A 327 12.72 -4.82 3.37
C PRO A 327 13.72 -4.32 4.43
N GLY A 328 14.90 -4.92 4.57
CA GLY A 328 15.93 -4.43 5.51
C GLY A 328 16.39 -3.00 5.20
N HIS A 329 16.53 -2.65 3.92
CA HIS A 329 16.81 -1.26 3.53
C HIS A 329 15.65 -0.32 3.92
N GLN A 330 14.40 -0.74 3.77
CA GLN A 330 13.26 0.07 4.19
C GLN A 330 13.18 0.25 5.70
N GLU A 331 13.54 -0.76 6.49
CA GLU A 331 13.66 -0.62 7.94
C GLU A 331 14.70 0.44 8.31
N ALA A 332 15.89 0.34 7.73
CA ALA A 332 17.00 1.25 8.02
C ALA A 332 16.67 2.71 7.68
N GLU A 333 15.96 2.96 6.58
CA GLU A 333 15.68 4.33 6.12
C GLU A 333 14.42 4.96 6.70
N SER A 334 13.39 4.17 7.00
CA SER A 334 12.09 4.69 7.46
C SER A 334 11.80 4.43 8.94
N GLY A 335 12.58 3.56 9.60
CA GLY A 335 12.27 3.06 10.93
C GLY A 335 11.03 2.17 10.98
N ALA A 336 10.51 1.73 9.83
CA ALA A 336 9.41 0.78 9.76
C ALA A 336 9.88 -0.61 10.17
N ALA A 337 9.32 -1.16 11.25
CA ALA A 337 9.74 -2.44 11.80
C ALA A 337 9.76 -3.54 10.70
N ARG A 338 10.92 -4.17 10.54
CA ARG A 338 11.24 -5.20 9.53
C ARG A 338 11.02 -4.76 8.08
N GLY A 339 10.89 -3.46 7.80
CA GLY A 339 10.60 -2.95 6.46
C GLY A 339 9.17 -3.24 6.01
N GLY A 340 8.25 -3.41 6.96
CA GLY A 340 6.84 -3.62 6.66
C GLY A 340 6.25 -2.48 5.85
N ILE A 341 5.25 -2.80 5.04
CA ILE A 341 4.46 -1.82 4.29
C ILE A 341 3.02 -1.94 4.75
N PRO A 342 2.38 -0.83 5.15
CA PRO A 342 1.00 -0.87 5.57
C PRO A 342 0.09 -1.17 4.37
N ALA A 343 -0.86 -2.07 4.57
CA ALA A 343 -1.95 -2.28 3.64
C ALA A 343 -2.96 -1.12 3.74
N PRO A 344 -3.75 -0.83 2.68
CA PRO A 344 -4.89 0.06 2.79
C PRO A 344 -5.93 -0.51 3.79
N ALA A 345 -6.73 0.35 4.43
CA ALA A 345 -7.82 -0.14 5.24
C ALA A 345 -8.88 -0.85 4.39
N LEU A 346 -9.37 -2.00 4.87
CA LEU A 346 -10.46 -2.75 4.26
C LEU A 346 -11.55 -3.00 5.29
N ALA A 347 -12.80 -2.73 4.92
CA ALA A 347 -13.96 -3.10 5.71
C ALA A 347 -14.19 -4.62 5.68
N ALA A 348 -15.01 -5.12 6.60
CA ALA A 348 -15.23 -6.53 6.90
C ALA A 348 -13.98 -7.24 7.46
N GLY A 349 -13.94 -8.58 7.35
CA GLY A 349 -12.81 -9.39 7.81
C GLY A 349 -12.50 -9.25 9.30
N ASP A 350 -13.55 -9.06 10.11
CA ASP A 350 -13.49 -8.89 11.57
C ASP A 350 -12.57 -7.73 12.01
N GLY A 351 -12.33 -6.76 11.13
CA GLY A 351 -11.51 -5.58 11.40
C GLY A 351 -10.01 -5.83 11.35
N ARG A 352 -9.57 -7.02 10.90
CA ARG A 352 -8.15 -7.38 10.75
C ARG A 352 -7.35 -6.43 9.86
N PHE A 353 -8.02 -5.73 8.95
CA PHE A 353 -7.42 -4.79 8.00
C PHE A 353 -7.74 -3.34 8.34
N LEU A 354 -8.25 -3.05 9.54
CA LEU A 354 -8.37 -1.68 10.02
C LEU A 354 -7.06 -1.25 10.67
N HIS A 355 -6.84 0.06 10.73
CA HIS A 355 -5.66 0.66 11.35
C HIS A 355 -6.05 1.38 12.65
N PRO A 356 -5.11 1.53 13.61
CA PRO A 356 -5.37 2.27 14.83
C PRO A 356 -5.85 3.69 14.54
N ALA A 357 -6.71 4.21 15.43
CA ALA A 357 -7.17 5.58 15.35
C ALA A 357 -6.00 6.57 15.41
N ASN A 358 -6.21 7.76 14.83
CA ASN A 358 -5.23 8.85 14.86
C ASN A 358 -5.08 9.45 16.27
N THR A 359 -6.08 9.30 17.13
CA THR A 359 -6.00 9.65 18.55
C THR A 359 -5.40 8.51 19.37
N THR A 360 -4.74 8.85 20.47
CA THR A 360 -4.18 7.88 21.41
C THR A 360 -4.76 8.07 22.81
N ALA A 361 -4.54 7.10 23.69
CA ALA A 361 -4.87 7.20 25.10
C ALA A 361 -4.05 8.27 25.85
N LEU A 362 -2.89 8.67 25.31
CA LEU A 362 -2.09 9.77 25.82
C LEU A 362 -2.57 11.08 25.19
N ALA A 363 -3.16 11.96 26.00
CA ALA A 363 -3.67 13.23 25.52
C ALA A 363 -2.56 14.07 24.86
N GLY A 364 -2.87 14.72 23.74
CA GLY A 364 -1.91 15.52 22.98
C GLY A 364 -0.96 14.72 22.07
N LEU A 365 -0.94 13.38 22.15
CA LEU A 365 -0.22 12.52 21.21
C LEU A 365 -1.17 11.97 20.13
N TYR A 366 -0.81 12.19 18.87
CA TYR A 366 -1.52 11.72 17.69
C TYR A 366 -0.64 10.83 16.83
N ARG A 367 -1.27 9.95 16.04
CA ARG A 367 -0.62 9.11 15.04
C ARG A 367 -1.03 9.51 13.64
N VAL A 368 -0.07 9.54 12.71
CA VAL A 368 -0.30 9.92 11.33
C VAL A 368 0.43 8.99 10.35
N GLY A 369 -0.07 8.94 9.12
CA GLY A 369 0.59 8.26 8.02
C GLY A 369 0.09 6.82 7.84
N GLY A 370 0.87 6.02 7.12
CA GLY A 370 0.41 4.72 6.63
C GLY A 370 0.06 3.68 7.69
N TRP A 371 0.58 3.83 8.91
CA TRP A 371 0.33 2.91 10.03
C TRP A 371 -0.82 3.33 10.94
N SER A 372 -1.57 4.36 10.54
CA SER A 372 -2.70 4.89 11.27
C SER A 372 -3.87 5.04 10.31
N HIS A 373 -5.08 5.11 10.85
CA HIS A 373 -6.28 5.34 10.06
C HIS A 373 -6.08 6.52 9.07
N PRO A 374 -6.42 6.36 7.78
CA PRO A 374 -7.11 5.22 7.14
C PRO A 374 -6.18 4.15 6.51
N GLY A 375 -4.88 4.13 6.83
CA GLY A 375 -3.96 3.05 6.47
C GLY A 375 -2.98 3.39 5.34
N GLY A 376 -2.45 2.35 4.70
CA GLY A 376 -1.29 2.47 3.81
C GLY A 376 -1.55 3.11 2.45
N GLY A 377 -0.52 3.76 1.90
CA GLY A 377 -0.53 4.44 0.61
C GLY A 377 -0.39 5.95 0.73
N LEU A 378 0.23 6.59 -0.28
CA LEU A 378 0.46 8.05 -0.28
C LEU A 378 -0.82 8.88 -0.12
N PRO A 379 -1.95 8.56 -0.81
CA PRO A 379 -3.20 9.30 -0.60
C PRO A 379 -3.71 9.20 0.84
N HIS A 380 -3.67 8.01 1.42
CA HIS A 380 -4.13 7.76 2.79
C HIS A 380 -3.23 8.43 3.83
N ALA A 381 -1.91 8.51 3.60
CA ALA A 381 -1.02 9.27 4.45
C ALA A 381 -1.38 10.77 4.48
N GLY A 382 -1.73 11.34 3.32
CA GLY A 382 -2.24 12.71 3.22
C GLY A 382 -3.58 12.90 3.93
N MET A 383 -4.53 11.96 3.74
CA MET A 383 -5.83 11.98 4.43
C MET A 383 -5.64 11.87 5.96
N SER A 384 -4.78 10.97 6.42
CA SER A 384 -4.42 10.82 7.83
C SER A 384 -3.90 12.13 8.42
N GLY A 385 -3.04 12.84 7.68
CA GLY A 385 -2.57 14.18 8.08
C GLY A 385 -3.69 15.21 8.18
N ALA A 386 -4.61 15.22 7.22
CA ALA A 386 -5.78 16.11 7.25
C ALA A 386 -6.71 15.79 8.44
N LEU A 387 -6.93 14.51 8.75
CA LEU A 387 -7.73 14.08 9.90
C LEU A 387 -7.10 14.53 11.22
N VAL A 388 -5.79 14.33 11.39
CA VAL A 388 -5.05 14.79 12.58
C VAL A 388 -5.13 16.32 12.71
N ALA A 389 -4.96 17.05 11.62
CA ALA A 389 -5.08 18.51 11.63
C ALA A 389 -6.50 18.95 12.07
N GLY A 390 -7.55 18.32 11.57
CA GLY A 390 -8.93 18.57 11.99
C GLY A 390 -9.16 18.27 13.48
N LEU A 391 -8.66 17.14 13.97
CA LEU A 391 -8.76 16.76 15.39
C LEU A 391 -8.04 17.73 16.33
N ILE A 392 -6.94 18.34 15.88
CA ILE A 392 -6.18 19.33 16.66
C ILE A 392 -6.88 20.70 16.62
N VAL A 393 -7.33 21.15 15.44
CA VAL A 393 -7.86 22.51 15.25
C VAL A 393 -9.33 22.63 15.66
N GLU A 394 -10.17 21.64 15.31
CA GLU A 394 -11.61 21.64 15.57
C GLU A 394 -11.98 20.86 16.85
N GLY A 395 -11.04 20.06 17.36
CA GLY A 395 -11.19 19.28 18.59
C GLY A 395 -11.71 17.86 18.37
N PRO A 396 -11.99 17.13 19.47
CA PRO A 396 -12.28 15.69 19.44
C PRO A 396 -13.61 15.33 18.77
N GLU A 397 -14.50 16.31 18.56
CA GLU A 397 -15.80 16.11 17.91
C GLU A 397 -15.74 16.26 16.38
N PHE A 398 -14.57 16.52 15.80
CA PHE A 398 -14.36 16.59 14.35
C PHE A 398 -14.88 15.32 13.65
N ARG A 399 -15.65 15.48 12.58
CA ARG A 399 -16.29 14.37 11.83
C ARG A 399 -15.81 14.25 10.38
N GLY A 400 -14.64 14.79 10.05
CA GLY A 400 -14.15 14.85 8.67
C GLY A 400 -14.53 16.15 7.95
N SER A 401 -13.86 16.43 6.84
CA SER A 401 -14.18 17.59 6.00
C SER A 401 -15.57 17.42 5.37
N GLN A 402 -16.43 18.43 5.49
CA GLN A 402 -17.76 18.49 4.86
C GLN A 402 -17.70 18.54 3.34
#